data_AF-A0A6J4NTA3-F1
#
_entry.id   AF-A0A6J4NTA3-F1
#
_cell.length_a   1.000
_cell.length_b   1.000
_cell.length_c   1.000
_cell.angle_alpha   90.00
_cell.angle_beta   90.00
_cell.angle_gamma   90.00
#
_symmetry.space_group_name_H-M   'P 1'
#
loop_
_entity.id
_entity.type
_entity.pdbx_description
1 polymer ?
#
loop_
_entity_poly.entity_id
_entity_poly.type
_entity_poly.pdbx_seq_one_letter_code
_entity_poly.pdbx_strand_id
1 'polypeptide(L)'
;TDMVLALRNCVRFYAHESCGQCTPCREGSAWMRKILDRIVDGMGRASDLEMLMELEKTMGIMPGTTICGLADGTSWATRTFINKYYDEFAARCLPEPAVSPQQKSTSLPVFSRGRMNVLTPMGSNTR
;
A
#
# COMPACT_ATOMS: atom_id res chain seq x y z
N THR A 1 -26.13 -0.37 -9.58
CA THR A 1 -24.84 0.31 -9.82
C THR A 1 -23.74 -0.59 -9.31
N ASP A 2 -22.67 -0.75 -10.08
CA ASP A 2 -21.52 -1.59 -9.70
C ASP A 2 -20.56 -0.80 -8.80
N MET A 3 -20.43 -1.21 -7.53
CA MET A 3 -19.62 -0.48 -6.55
C MET A 3 -18.12 -0.67 -6.77
N VAL A 4 -17.71 -1.77 -7.40
CA VAL A 4 -16.31 -2.03 -7.76
C VAL A 4 -15.86 -1.05 -8.85
N LEU A 5 -16.67 -0.88 -9.90
CA LEU A 5 -16.41 0.09 -10.96
C LEU A 5 -16.42 1.54 -10.45
N ALA A 6 -17.33 1.85 -9.52
CA ALA A 6 -17.38 3.17 -8.89
C ALA A 6 -16.09 3.47 -8.11
N LEU A 7 -15.62 2.55 -7.25
CA LEU A 7 -14.36 2.72 -6.53
C LEU A 7 -13.18 2.85 -7.50
N ARG A 8 -13.11 2.00 -8.52
CA ARG A 8 -12.07 2.06 -9.54
C ARG A 8 -12.02 3.43 -10.22
N ASN A 9 -13.17 4.03 -10.52
CA ASN A 9 -13.24 5.37 -11.11
C ASN A 9 -12.74 6.45 -10.14
N CYS A 10 -13.09 6.37 -8.86
CA CYS A 10 -12.59 7.27 -7.82
C CYS A 10 -11.06 7.19 -7.68
N VAL A 11 -10.52 5.98 -7.56
CA VAL A 11 -9.06 5.79 -7.42
C VAL A 11 -8.32 6.20 -8.70
N ARG A 12 -8.93 6.00 -9.89
CA ARG A 12 -8.38 6.55 -11.14
C ARG A 12 -8.22 8.06 -11.08
N PHE A 13 -9.22 8.77 -10.56
CA PHE A 13 -9.17 10.22 -10.38
C PHE A 13 -8.05 10.61 -9.42
N TYR A 14 -7.98 9.99 -8.23
CA TYR A 14 -6.93 10.31 -7.26
C TYR A 14 -5.51 10.04 -7.77
N ALA A 15 -5.32 8.95 -8.51
CA ALA A 15 -4.03 8.64 -9.12
C ALA A 15 -3.64 9.65 -10.22
N HIS A 16 -4.64 10.20 -10.94
CA HIS A 16 -4.40 11.21 -11.99
C HIS A 16 -4.14 12.60 -11.40
N GLU A 17 -4.86 12.98 -10.35
CA GLU A 17 -4.76 14.29 -9.69
C GLU A 17 -3.70 14.33 -8.58
N SER A 18 -2.93 13.26 -8.40
CA SER A 18 -1.80 13.27 -7.48
C SER A 18 -0.72 14.23 -8.00
N CYS A 19 -0.34 15.21 -7.20
CA CYS A 19 0.78 16.12 -7.52
C CYS A 19 2.16 15.43 -7.51
N GLY A 20 2.23 14.19 -7.01
CA GLY A 20 3.43 13.37 -7.03
C GLY A 20 4.52 13.73 -6.00
N GLN A 21 4.29 14.70 -5.10
CA GLN A 21 5.33 15.16 -4.17
C GLN A 21 5.73 14.12 -3.12
N CYS A 22 4.75 13.49 -2.45
CA CYS A 22 5.02 12.45 -1.46
C CYS A 22 4.95 11.06 -2.10
N THR A 23 6.01 10.27 -1.92
CA THR A 23 6.13 8.90 -2.46
C THR A 23 4.93 8.00 -2.14
N PRO A 24 4.43 7.90 -0.89
CA PRO A 24 3.29 7.02 -0.60
C PRO A 24 2.03 7.41 -1.36
N CYS A 25 1.75 8.70 -1.57
CA CYS A 25 0.62 9.12 -2.40
C CYS A 25 0.86 8.84 -3.89
N ARG A 26 2.05 9.17 -4.42
CA ARG A 26 2.39 8.99 -5.85
C ARG A 26 2.36 7.52 -6.26
N GLU A 27 3.08 6.68 -5.52
CA GLU A 27 3.22 5.26 -5.83
C GLU A 27 2.01 4.46 -5.33
N GLY A 28 1.49 4.78 -4.14
CA GLY A 28 0.37 4.08 -3.51
C GLY A 28 -0.93 4.24 -4.30
N SER A 29 -1.28 5.45 -4.72
CA SER A 29 -2.50 5.67 -5.53
C SER A 29 -2.43 4.96 -6.90
N ALA A 30 -1.26 5.00 -7.55
CA ALA A 30 -1.02 4.29 -8.80
C ALA A 30 -1.11 2.76 -8.63
N TRP A 31 -0.62 2.24 -7.50
CA TRP A 31 -0.70 0.81 -7.19
C TRP A 31 -2.12 0.37 -6.87
N MET A 32 -2.85 1.12 -6.02
CA MET A 32 -4.26 0.88 -5.75
C MET A 32 -5.10 0.82 -7.03
N ARG A 33 -4.85 1.75 -7.97
CA ARG A 33 -5.50 1.74 -9.29
C ARG A 33 -5.21 0.44 -10.05
N LYS A 34 -3.95 -0.01 -10.11
CA LYS A 34 -3.59 -1.26 -10.82
C LYS A 34 -4.27 -2.48 -10.20
N ILE A 35 -4.35 -2.53 -8.87
CA ILE A 35 -5.06 -3.61 -8.17
C ILE A 35 -6.54 -3.60 -8.53
N LEU A 36 -7.19 -2.43 -8.49
CA LEU A 36 -8.61 -2.29 -8.84
C LEU A 36 -8.89 -2.57 -10.31
N ASP A 37 -8.01 -2.15 -11.23
CA ASP A 37 -8.11 -2.51 -12.65
C ASP A 37 -8.11 -4.04 -12.80
N ARG A 38 -7.20 -4.74 -12.11
CA ARG A 38 -7.15 -6.21 -12.11
C ARG A 38 -8.41 -6.88 -11.52
N ILE A 39 -8.97 -6.33 -10.44
CA ILE A 39 -10.21 -6.85 -9.84
C ILE A 39 -11.39 -6.63 -10.79
N VAL A 40 -11.46 -5.48 -11.47
CA VAL A 40 -12.49 -5.20 -12.49
C VAL A 40 -12.41 -6.16 -13.66
N ASP A 41 -11.19 -6.52 -14.09
CA ASP A 41 -10.95 -7.49 -15.16
C ASP A 41 -11.23 -8.96 -14.74
N GLY A 42 -11.69 -9.20 -13.51
CA GLY A 42 -11.99 -10.54 -13.00
C GLY A 42 -10.74 -11.39 -12.69
N MET A 43 -9.57 -10.74 -12.63
CA MET A 43 -8.28 -11.38 -12.33
C MET A 43 -7.79 -11.04 -10.91
N GLY A 44 -8.67 -10.54 -10.04
CA GLY A 44 -8.35 -10.20 -8.67
C GLY A 44 -7.91 -11.42 -7.85
N ARG A 45 -7.11 -11.20 -6.82
CA ARG A 45 -6.71 -12.24 -5.85
C ARG A 45 -7.26 -11.90 -4.48
N ALA A 46 -7.46 -12.90 -3.60
CA ALA A 46 -7.87 -12.61 -2.23
C ALA A 46 -6.85 -11.70 -1.51
N SER A 47 -5.54 -11.91 -1.74
CA SER A 47 -4.47 -11.03 -1.24
C SER A 47 -4.54 -9.60 -1.75
N ASP A 48 -5.22 -9.33 -2.87
CA ASP A 48 -5.37 -7.97 -3.38
C ASP A 48 -6.26 -7.13 -2.48
N LEU A 49 -7.31 -7.72 -1.91
CA LEU A 49 -8.19 -7.05 -0.96
C LEU A 49 -7.46 -6.75 0.33
N GLU A 50 -6.67 -7.70 0.84
CA GLU A 50 -5.81 -7.49 2.01
C GLU A 50 -4.78 -6.38 1.75
N MET A 51 -4.18 -6.37 0.55
CA MET A 51 -3.20 -5.37 0.14
C MET A 51 -3.81 -3.97 0.03
N LEU A 52 -5.02 -3.84 -0.52
CA LEU A 52 -5.74 -2.57 -0.54
C LEU A 52 -6.01 -2.07 0.88
N MET A 53 -6.42 -2.95 1.79
CA MET A 53 -6.66 -2.61 3.19
C MET A 53 -5.37 -2.23 3.94
N GLU A 54 -4.22 -2.80 3.57
CA GLU A 54 -2.94 -2.45 4.17
C GLU A 54 -2.39 -1.11 3.65
N LEU A 55 -2.53 -0.85 2.36
CA LEU A 55 -2.20 0.45 1.77
C LEU A 55 -3.02 1.57 2.40
N GLU A 56 -4.29 1.31 2.71
CA GLU A 56 -5.19 2.27 3.33
C GLU A 56 -4.75 2.69 4.75
N LYS A 57 -4.18 1.77 5.53
CA LYS A 57 -3.67 2.05 6.88
C LYS A 57 -2.35 2.83 6.86
N THR A 58 -1.54 2.62 5.84
CA THR A 58 -0.17 3.14 5.77
C THR A 58 -0.06 4.46 5.01
N MET A 59 -1.06 4.79 4.17
CA MET A 59 -1.08 5.99 3.34
C MET A 59 -2.07 7.03 3.88
N GLY A 60 -1.58 8.22 4.24
CA GLY A 60 -2.43 9.34 4.68
C GLY A 60 -1.72 10.37 5.55
N ILE A 61 -2.42 11.43 5.96
CA ILE A 61 -1.93 12.38 6.98
C ILE A 61 -2.01 11.71 8.35
N MET A 62 -3.05 10.91 8.61
CA MET A 62 -3.23 10.21 9.89
C MET A 62 -2.04 9.31 10.28
N PRO A 63 -1.52 8.44 9.39
CA PRO A 63 -0.27 7.72 9.65
C PRO A 63 1.00 8.58 9.53
N GLY A 64 0.88 9.86 9.13
CA GLY A 64 2.00 10.79 9.02
C GLY A 64 2.92 10.57 7.82
N THR A 65 2.45 9.85 6.79
CA THR A 65 3.28 9.45 5.63
C THR A 65 3.14 10.41 4.44
N THR A 66 2.14 11.28 4.43
CA THR A 66 1.85 12.19 3.30
C THR A 66 1.71 13.64 3.75
N ILE A 67 1.80 14.55 2.79
CA ILE A 67 1.87 16.01 3.02
C ILE A 67 0.47 16.66 3.05
N CYS A 68 -0.48 16.18 2.23
CA CYS A 68 -1.80 16.76 2.07
C CYS A 68 -2.91 15.70 2.09
N GLY A 69 -4.18 16.14 2.22
CA GLY A 69 -5.32 15.25 2.46
C GLY A 69 -5.81 14.44 1.25
N LEU A 70 -5.18 14.58 0.07
CA LEU A 70 -5.55 13.81 -1.11
C LEU A 70 -5.36 12.29 -0.88
N ALA A 71 -4.28 11.94 -0.18
CA ALA A 71 -4.00 10.56 0.19
C ALA A 71 -5.06 10.00 1.14
N ASP A 72 -5.48 10.76 2.15
CA ASP A 72 -6.57 10.36 3.03
C ASP A 72 -7.88 10.17 2.23
N GLY A 73 -8.19 11.08 1.30
CA GLY A 73 -9.36 10.92 0.43
C GLY A 73 -9.36 9.61 -0.36
N THR A 74 -8.20 9.19 -0.85
CA THR A 74 -8.04 7.91 -1.59
C THR A 74 -8.19 6.71 -0.66
N SER A 75 -7.51 6.77 0.50
CA SER A 75 -7.53 5.72 1.51
C SER A 75 -8.94 5.49 2.05
N TRP A 76 -9.58 6.54 2.57
CA TRP A 76 -10.90 6.44 3.18
C TRP A 76 -11.98 5.99 2.19
N ALA A 77 -11.90 6.43 0.93
CA ALA A 77 -12.79 5.93 -0.12
C ALA A 77 -12.62 4.43 -0.33
N THR A 78 -11.37 3.95 -0.43
CA THR A 78 -11.06 2.53 -0.64
C THR A 78 -11.55 1.67 0.52
N ARG A 79 -11.23 2.01 1.77
CA ARG A 79 -11.69 1.28 2.95
C ARG A 79 -13.19 1.23 3.06
N THR A 80 -13.87 2.36 2.88
CA THR A 80 -15.32 2.42 3.06
C THR A 80 -16.03 1.54 2.04
N PHE A 81 -15.59 1.56 0.79
CA PHE A 81 -16.15 0.73 -0.26
C PHE A 81 -15.90 -0.76 -0.01
N ILE A 82 -14.65 -1.15 0.31
CA ILE A 82 -14.31 -2.55 0.57
C ILE A 82 -15.07 -3.07 1.79
N ASN A 83 -15.13 -2.32 2.90
CA ASN A 83 -15.82 -2.78 4.10
C ASN A 83 -17.33 -2.92 3.90
N LYS A 84 -17.96 -2.05 3.11
CA LYS A 84 -19.41 -2.05 2.92
C LYS A 84 -19.88 -3.03 1.84
N TYR A 85 -19.07 -3.23 0.80
CA TYR A 85 -19.43 -4.03 -0.37
C TYR A 85 -18.46 -5.18 -0.60
N TYR A 86 -17.87 -5.71 0.48
CA TYR A 86 -16.82 -6.73 0.44
C TYR A 86 -17.17 -7.90 -0.48
N ASP A 87 -18.41 -8.38 -0.40
CA ASP A 87 -18.90 -9.51 -1.19
C ASP A 87 -18.84 -9.26 -2.69
N GLU A 88 -19.09 -8.01 -3.15
CA GLU A 88 -18.98 -7.65 -4.57
C GLU A 88 -17.54 -7.69 -5.07
N PHE A 89 -16.57 -7.33 -4.23
CA PHE A 89 -15.14 -7.41 -4.54
C PHE A 89 -14.64 -8.85 -4.50
N ALA A 90 -15.03 -9.60 -3.46
CA ALA A 90 -14.65 -11.00 -3.29
C ALA A 90 -15.17 -11.88 -4.43
N ALA A 91 -16.38 -11.62 -4.94
CA ALA A 91 -16.96 -12.33 -6.09
C ALA A 91 -16.14 -12.19 -7.39
N ARG A 92 -15.29 -11.16 -7.51
CA ARG A 92 -14.39 -10.94 -8.66
C ARG A 92 -12.96 -11.40 -8.42
N CYS A 93 -12.70 -11.97 -7.25
CA CYS A 93 -11.39 -12.50 -6.90
C CYS A 93 -11.37 -14.01 -7.18
N LEU A 94 -10.31 -14.46 -7.85
CA LEU A 94 -10.01 -15.87 -8.02
C LEU A 94 -9.50 -16.45 -6.69
N PRO A 95 -9.79 -17.73 -6.39
CA PRO A 95 -9.18 -18.41 -5.27
C PRO A 95 -7.65 -18.38 -5.45
N GLU A 96 -6.93 -18.07 -4.38
CA GLU A 96 -5.48 -18.04 -4.47
C GLU A 96 -4.94 -19.43 -4.87
N PRO A 97 -3.93 -19.48 -5.75
CA PRO A 97 -3.18 -20.72 -5.90
C PRO A 97 -2.57 -21.05 -4.54
N ALA A 98 -2.75 -22.28 -4.05
CA ALA A 98 -2.25 -22.70 -2.75
C ALA A 98 -0.74 -22.45 -2.64
N VAL A 99 -0.34 -21.38 -1.95
CA VAL A 99 1.06 -21.11 -1.65
C VAL A 99 1.41 -21.90 -0.40
N SER A 100 2.40 -22.80 -0.51
CA SER A 100 2.92 -23.57 0.62
C SER A 100 3.43 -22.62 1.72
N PRO A 101 3.21 -22.94 3.00
CA PRO A 101 3.46 -22.03 4.12
C PRO A 101 4.97 -21.97 4.46
N GLN A 102 5.77 -21.30 3.63
CA GLN A 102 7.20 -21.05 3.91
C GLN A 102 7.60 -19.67 3.38
N GLN A 103 7.40 -18.61 4.19
CA GLN A 103 8.16 -17.34 4.14
C GLN A 103 7.61 -16.31 5.16
N LYS A 104 7.51 -16.70 6.43
CA LYS A 104 7.34 -15.75 7.55
C LYS A 104 8.41 -16.01 8.61
N SER A 105 9.69 -15.97 8.22
CA SER A 105 10.83 -15.78 9.13
C SER A 105 12.13 -15.78 8.34
N THR A 106 12.56 -14.62 7.88
CA THR A 106 14.00 -14.38 7.83
C THR A 106 14.20 -13.19 8.73
N SER A 107 14.55 -13.49 9.99
CA SER A 107 15.11 -12.52 10.90
C SER A 107 16.18 -11.75 10.14
N LEU A 108 15.93 -10.47 9.85
CA LEU A 108 16.99 -9.57 9.43
C LEU A 108 18.12 -9.73 10.46
N PRO A 109 19.37 -9.92 10.05
CA PRO A 109 20.45 -9.92 11.01
C PRO A 109 20.39 -8.56 11.70
N VAL A 110 20.17 -8.57 13.01
CA VAL A 110 20.28 -7.38 13.84
C VAL A 110 21.74 -6.97 13.71
N PHE A 111 22.02 -6.03 12.83
CA PHE A 111 23.27 -5.28 12.88
C PHE A 111 23.21 -4.51 14.18
N SER A 112 23.76 -5.11 15.24
CA SER A 112 24.08 -4.39 16.44
C SER A 112 24.93 -3.21 15.98
N ARG A 113 24.50 -1.98 16.31
CA ARG A 113 25.32 -0.79 16.13
C ARG A 113 26.49 -0.90 17.12
N GLY A 114 27.41 -1.83 16.88
CA GLY A 114 28.75 -1.76 17.40
C GLY A 114 29.37 -0.51 16.80
N ARG A 115 29.85 0.39 17.65
CA ARG A 115 30.65 1.54 17.23
C ARG A 115 31.81 1.01 16.37
N MET A 116 31.68 1.14 15.06
CA MET A 116 32.85 1.03 14.20
C MET A 116 33.70 2.26 14.47
N ASN A 117 34.79 2.08 15.20
CA ASN A 117 35.85 3.08 15.22
C ASN A 117 36.44 3.13 13.81
N VAL A 118 35.95 4.06 13.00
CA VAL A 118 36.62 4.45 11.76
C VAL A 118 37.89 5.16 12.19
N LEU A 119 39.02 4.46 12.09
CA LEU A 119 40.34 5.06 12.28
C LEU A 119 40.58 6.01 11.11
N THR A 120 40.14 7.25 11.23
CA THR A 120 40.57 8.31 10.30
C THR A 120 42.02 8.69 10.63
N PRO A 121 42.84 9.12 9.65
CA PRO A 121 44.25 9.47 9.88
C PRO A 121 44.45 10.70 10.79
N MET A 122 43.37 11.26 11.32
CA MET A 122 43.30 12.51 12.05
C MET A 122 42.40 12.35 13.29
N GLY A 123 42.78 11.47 14.21
CA GLY A 123 42.28 11.46 15.59
C GLY A 123 40.82 11.02 15.80
N SER A 124 40.57 10.35 16.93
CA SER A 124 39.25 9.89 17.34
C SER A 124 38.34 11.08 17.70
N ASN A 125 37.42 11.46 16.82
CA ASN A 125 36.39 12.44 17.14
C ASN A 125 35.14 11.72 17.66
N THR A 126 34.92 11.76 18.97
CA THR A 126 33.69 11.29 19.62
C THR A 126 32.60 12.34 19.43
N ARG A 127 31.67 12.09 18.50
CA ARG A 127 30.29 12.58 18.58
C ARG A 127 29.34 11.39 18.49
#